data_AF-A0A6G3ZBT9-F1
#
_entry.id   AF-A0A6G3ZBT9-F1
#
_cell.length_a   1.000
_cell.length_b   1.000
_cell.length_c   1.000
_cell.angle_alpha   90.00
_cell.angle_beta   90.00
_cell.angle_gamma   90.00
#
_symmetry.space_group_name_H-M   'P 1'
#
loop_
_entity.id
_entity.type
_entity.pdbx_description
1 polymer ?
#
loop_
_entity_poly.entity_id
_entity_poly.type
_entity_poly.pdbx_seq_one_letter_code
_entity_poly.pdbx_strand_id
1 'polypeptide(L)'
;MVNRAIKTKKRICAVGTTSMRALESSVSANNLLKANEGWTDKFIFPPYDFKICNALISNFHMPESTLFMMACAFGGYDLIMEAYNVAIKEKYKFYSYGDAMLII
;
A
#
# COMPACT_ATOMS: atom_id res chain seq x y z
N MET A 1 -6.43 14.33 11.64
CA MET A 1 -7.43 13.78 10.69
C MET A 1 -7.44 12.24 10.69
N VAL A 2 -6.32 11.58 10.40
CA VAL A 2 -6.22 10.10 10.32
C VAL A 2 -6.70 9.40 11.60
N ASN A 3 -6.24 9.80 12.79
CA ASN A 3 -6.70 9.19 14.05
C ASN A 3 -8.21 9.33 14.30
N ARG A 4 -8.83 10.40 13.79
CA ARG A 4 -10.30 10.56 13.85
C ARG A 4 -10.97 9.57 12.89
N ALA A 5 -10.41 9.36 11.69
CA ALA A 5 -10.90 8.36 10.74
C ALA A 5 -10.81 6.94 11.33
N ILE A 6 -9.72 6.58 12.02
CA ILE A 6 -9.58 5.31 12.73
C ILE A 6 -10.70 5.15 13.77
N LYS A 7 -10.86 6.14 14.67
CA LYS A 7 -11.89 6.11 15.72
C LYS A 7 -13.32 6.05 15.18
N THR A 8 -13.56 6.63 14.01
CA THR A 8 -14.87 6.65 13.34
C THR A 8 -15.02 5.55 12.29
N LYS A 9 -14.09 4.58 12.24
CA LYS A 9 -14.08 3.44 11.32
C LYS A 9 -14.27 3.83 9.85
N LYS A 10 -13.63 4.94 9.44
CA LYS A 10 -13.62 5.40 8.04
C LYS A 10 -12.49 4.73 7.26
N ARG A 11 -12.65 4.65 5.93
CA ARG A 11 -11.56 4.24 5.04
C ARG A 11 -10.42 5.27 5.05
N ILE A 12 -9.20 4.78 5.11
CA ILE A 12 -7.95 5.53 5.05
C ILE A 12 -7.18 4.94 3.87
N CYS A 13 -7.20 5.65 2.75
CA CYS A 13 -6.55 5.24 1.52
C CYS A 13 -5.16 5.87 1.44
N ALA A 14 -4.11 5.05 1.38
CA ALA A 14 -2.80 5.52 0.98
C ALA A 14 -2.80 5.77 -0.53
N VAL A 15 -2.25 6.90 -0.96
CA VAL A 15 -1.99 7.20 -2.38
C VAL A 15 -0.49 7.13 -2.59
N GLY A 16 -0.04 6.05 -3.22
CA GLY A 16 1.35 5.70 -3.43
C GLY A 16 1.99 4.92 -2.27
N THR A 17 2.97 4.07 -2.62
CA THR A 17 3.74 3.23 -1.68
C THR A 17 4.64 4.05 -0.76
N THR A 18 5.08 5.23 -1.18
CA THR A 18 5.83 6.17 -0.33
C THR A 18 4.97 6.68 0.83
N SER A 19 3.73 7.12 0.55
CA SER A 19 2.76 7.54 1.56
C SER A 19 2.43 6.40 2.53
N MET A 20 2.24 5.18 1.99
CA MET A 20 2.02 3.97 2.80
C MET A 20 3.17 3.74 3.79
N ARG A 21 4.43 3.73 3.31
CA ARG A 21 5.60 3.55 4.18
C ARG A 21 5.72 4.64 5.24
N ALA A 22 5.47 5.90 4.89
CA ALA A 22 5.53 7.01 5.85
C ALA A 22 4.49 6.84 6.97
N LEU A 23 3.27 6.45 6.63
CA LEU A 23 2.20 6.19 7.60
C LEU A 23 2.52 4.99 8.49
N GLU A 24 2.91 3.86 7.89
CA GLU A 24 3.27 2.66 8.65
C GLU A 24 4.51 2.88 9.54
N SER A 25 5.43 3.77 9.16
CA SER A 25 6.60 4.14 9.98
C SER A 25 6.25 5.02 11.18
N SER A 26 5.10 5.71 11.12
CA SER A 26 4.67 6.66 12.14
C SER A 26 3.58 6.10 13.07
N VAL A 27 3.44 4.78 13.11
CA VAL A 27 2.46 4.08 13.97
C VAL A 27 2.98 3.99 15.39
N SER A 28 2.19 4.48 16.33
CA SER A 28 2.44 4.34 17.78
C SER A 28 2.01 2.95 18.30
N ALA A 29 2.45 2.60 19.50
CA ALA A 29 2.05 1.35 20.17
C ALA A 29 0.52 1.15 20.31
N ASN A 30 -0.25 2.24 20.26
CA ASN A 30 -1.72 2.20 20.35
C ASN A 30 -2.41 2.07 18.97
N ASN A 31 -1.68 1.69 17.90
CA ASN A 31 -2.18 1.65 16.52
C ASN A 31 -2.78 2.98 16.04
N LEU A 32 -2.25 4.09 16.53
CA LEU A 32 -2.61 5.44 16.11
C LEU A 32 -1.41 6.10 15.43
N LEU A 33 -1.69 6.98 14.48
CA LEU A 33 -0.68 7.79 13.82
C LEU A 33 -0.15 8.85 14.79
N LYS A 34 1.17 8.89 14.98
CA LYS A 34 1.87 9.93 15.74
C LYS A 34 2.54 10.89 14.76
N ALA A 35 2.43 12.19 14.99
CA ALA A 35 3.21 13.16 14.24
C ALA A 35 4.70 12.90 14.49
N ASN A 36 5.45 12.71 13.40
CA ASN A 36 6.88 12.42 13.45
C ASN A 36 7.56 13.01 12.21
N GLU A 37 8.86 13.25 12.32
CA GLU A 37 9.74 13.65 11.22
C GLU A 37 10.99 12.76 11.28
N GLY A 38 11.41 12.25 10.14
CA GLY A 38 12.61 11.42 10.06
C GLY A 38 12.67 10.54 8.83
N TRP A 39 13.73 9.75 8.77
CA TRP A 39 13.95 8.75 7.73
C TRP A 39 13.26 7.45 8.09
N THR A 40 12.90 6.68 7.07
CA THR A 40 12.43 5.31 7.24
C THR A 40 13.16 4.38 6.29
N ASP A 41 13.64 3.29 6.85
CA ASP A 41 14.20 2.12 6.17
C ASP A 41 13.20 0.94 6.19
N LYS A 42 11.94 1.19 6.60
CA LYS A 42 10.92 0.16 6.77
C LYS A 42 10.67 -0.56 5.45
N PHE A 43 11.06 -1.82 5.42
CA PHE A 43 10.81 -2.75 4.34
C PHE A 43 9.50 -3.50 4.58
N ILE A 44 8.55 -3.40 3.65
CA ILE A 44 7.22 -4.01 3.76
C ILE A 44 7.15 -5.17 2.77
N PHE A 45 7.06 -6.40 3.30
CA PHE A 45 7.00 -7.64 2.53
C PHE A 45 6.01 -8.62 3.19
N PRO A 46 5.43 -9.56 2.43
CA PRO A 46 4.48 -10.52 2.99
C PRO A 46 5.15 -11.52 3.97
N PRO A 47 4.51 -11.88 5.08
CA PRO A 47 3.28 -11.30 5.63
C PRO A 47 3.56 -9.96 6.34
N TYR A 48 2.67 -8.98 6.15
CA TYR A 48 2.71 -7.69 6.86
C TYR A 48 1.33 -7.32 7.38
N ASP A 49 1.26 -6.86 8.62
CA ASP A 49 0.02 -6.40 9.24
C ASP A 49 -0.04 -4.86 9.23
N PHE A 50 -0.78 -4.31 8.26
CA PHE A 50 -0.97 -2.87 8.08
C PHE A 50 -1.88 -2.32 9.18
N LYS A 51 -1.40 -1.28 9.88
CA LYS A 51 -2.09 -0.78 11.07
C LYS A 51 -3.05 0.37 10.78
N ILE A 52 -2.75 1.18 9.76
CA ILE A 52 -3.46 2.46 9.54
C ILE A 52 -4.26 2.45 8.26
N CYS A 53 -3.63 2.12 7.12
CA CYS A 53 -4.28 2.20 5.83
C CYS A 53 -5.04 0.91 5.53
N ASN A 54 -6.27 1.05 5.07
CA ASN A 54 -7.13 -0.06 4.66
C ASN A 54 -7.56 0.04 3.19
N ALA A 55 -6.96 0.96 2.43
CA ALA A 55 -6.99 0.95 0.98
C ALA A 55 -5.65 1.49 0.45
N LEU A 56 -5.26 1.08 -0.76
CA LEU A 56 -4.04 1.53 -1.43
C LEU A 56 -4.33 1.83 -2.90
N ILE A 57 -3.96 3.03 -3.34
CA ILE A 57 -3.80 3.35 -4.76
C ILE A 57 -2.32 3.29 -5.09
N SER A 58 -1.96 2.52 -6.10
CA SER A 58 -0.58 2.43 -6.60
C SER A 58 -0.55 2.15 -8.10
N ASN A 59 0.61 2.30 -8.72
CA ASN A 59 0.80 1.89 -10.11
C ASN A 59 0.99 0.37 -10.19
N PHE A 60 1.00 -0.17 -11.41
CA PHE A 60 1.50 -1.52 -11.67
C PHE A 60 3.04 -1.52 -11.69
N HIS A 61 3.63 -2.16 -10.69
CA HIS A 61 5.08 -2.31 -10.53
C HIS A 61 5.62 -3.53 -11.28
N MET A 62 6.91 -3.55 -11.58
CA MET A 62 7.55 -4.73 -12.18
C MET A 62 7.49 -5.94 -11.23
N PRO A 63 7.35 -7.17 -11.76
CA PRO A 63 7.58 -8.39 -10.99
C PRO A 63 8.93 -8.34 -10.28
N GLU A 64 9.02 -8.99 -9.11
CA GLU A 64 10.25 -9.05 -8.30
C GLU A 64 10.75 -7.70 -7.75
N SER A 65 9.96 -6.62 -7.88
CA SER A 65 10.28 -5.33 -7.25
C SER A 65 9.77 -5.24 -5.81
N THR A 66 10.44 -4.43 -5.00
CA THR A 66 10.04 -4.16 -3.60
C THR A 66 8.65 -3.52 -3.50
N LEU A 67 8.26 -2.75 -4.51
CA LEU A 67 6.93 -2.13 -4.61
C LEU A 67 5.84 -3.17 -4.92
N PHE A 68 6.17 -4.14 -5.78
CA PHE A 68 5.31 -5.30 -6.01
C PHE A 68 5.14 -6.14 -4.75
N MET A 69 6.24 -6.40 -4.00
CA MET A 69 6.16 -7.11 -2.71
C MET A 69 5.24 -6.40 -1.71
N MET A 70 5.27 -5.06 -1.65
CA MET A 70 4.36 -4.28 -0.80
C MET A 70 2.90 -4.39 -1.25
N ALA A 71 2.64 -4.38 -2.55
CA ALA A 71 1.30 -4.60 -3.08
C ALA A 71 0.78 -6.01 -2.72
N CYS A 72 1.62 -7.05 -2.87
CA CYS A 72 1.32 -8.42 -2.43
C CYS A 72 1.12 -8.53 -0.92
N ALA A 73 1.88 -7.77 -0.12
CA ALA A 73 1.70 -7.76 1.33
C ALA A 73 0.34 -7.17 1.71
N PHE A 74 -0.14 -6.18 0.95
CA PHE A 74 -1.39 -5.47 1.20
C PHE A 74 -2.62 -6.23 0.68
N GLY A 75 -2.60 -6.67 -0.58
CA GLY A 75 -3.73 -7.32 -1.24
C GLY A 75 -3.70 -8.85 -1.24
N GLY A 76 -2.63 -9.46 -0.72
CA GLY A 76 -2.37 -10.90 -0.85
C GLY A 76 -1.72 -11.27 -2.19
N TYR A 77 -0.82 -12.25 -2.17
CA TYR A 77 -0.07 -12.63 -3.36
C TYR A 77 -0.97 -13.14 -4.50
N ASP A 78 -1.88 -14.05 -4.20
CA ASP A 78 -2.72 -14.70 -5.21
C ASP A 78 -3.64 -13.69 -5.93
N LEU A 79 -4.31 -12.82 -5.17
CA LEU A 79 -5.21 -11.81 -5.71
C LEU A 79 -4.47 -10.76 -6.54
N ILE A 80 -3.29 -10.32 -6.07
CA ILE A 80 -2.47 -9.36 -6.82
C ILE A 80 -1.93 -9.99 -8.10
N MET A 81 -1.49 -11.25 -8.07
CA MET A 81 -1.05 -11.96 -9.27
C MET A 81 -2.19 -12.15 -10.28
N GLU A 82 -3.40 -12.47 -9.82
CA GLU A 82 -4.58 -12.54 -10.68
C GLU A 82 -4.85 -11.18 -11.36
N ALA A 83 -4.86 -10.09 -10.58
CA ALA A 83 -5.05 -8.74 -11.10
C ALA A 83 -3.98 -8.36 -12.14
N TYR A 84 -2.72 -8.76 -11.91
CA TYR A 84 -1.62 -8.54 -12.85
C TYR A 84 -1.80 -9.32 -14.15
N ASN A 85 -2.23 -10.58 -14.08
CA ASN A 85 -2.51 -11.38 -15.27
C ASN A 85 -3.63 -10.77 -16.11
N VAL A 86 -4.68 -10.26 -15.46
CA VAL A 86 -5.75 -9.52 -16.15
C VAL A 86 -5.22 -8.23 -16.77
N ALA A 87 -4.42 -7.45 -16.04
CA ALA A 87 -3.84 -6.21 -16.54
C ALA A 87 -2.95 -6.43 -17.78
N ILE A 88 -2.15 -7.50 -17.80
CA ILE A 88 -1.34 -7.90 -18.97
C ILE A 88 -2.24 -8.28 -20.15
N LYS A 89 -3.26 -9.12 -19.90
CA LYS A 89 -4.20 -9.57 -20.94
C LYS A 89 -4.95 -8.39 -21.59
N GLU A 90 -5.40 -7.45 -20.77
CA GLU A 90 -6.14 -6.26 -21.19
C GLU A 90 -5.23 -5.10 -21.64
N LYS A 91 -3.91 -5.34 -21.73
CA LYS A 91 -2.89 -4.37 -22.21
C LYS A 91 -2.85 -3.05 -21.42
N TYR A 92 -3.00 -3.15 -20.10
CA TYR A 92 -2.75 -2.02 -19.21
C TYR A 92 -1.30 -1.55 -19.36
N LYS A 93 -1.08 -0.25 -19.15
CA LYS A 93 0.24 0.36 -19.13
C LYS A 93 0.83 0.20 -17.74
N PHE A 94 2.06 -0.28 -17.65
CA PHE A 94 2.75 -0.49 -16.38
C PHE A 94 3.68 0.69 -16.06
N TYR A 95 4.25 0.68 -14.85
CA TYR A 95 5.30 1.60 -14.38
C TYR A 95 4.82 3.04 -14.08
N SER A 96 5.76 3.99 -14.00
CA SER A 96 5.53 5.34 -13.46
C SER A 96 4.44 6.15 -14.16
N TYR A 97 4.28 5.97 -15.47
CA TYR A 97 3.32 6.71 -16.30
C TYR A 97 2.21 5.80 -16.85
N GLY A 98 2.07 4.62 -16.25
CA GLY A 98 1.06 3.65 -16.63
C GLY A 98 -0.28 3.90 -15.94
N ASP A 99 -1.10 2.85 -15.95
CA ASP A 99 -2.37 2.80 -15.24
C ASP A 99 -2.16 2.57 -13.75
N ALA A 100 -3.24 2.77 -12.99
CA ALA A 100 -3.27 2.62 -11.54
C ALA A 100 -4.13 1.42 -11.13
N MET A 101 -3.80 0.88 -9.97
CA MET A 101 -4.49 -0.17 -9.25
C MET A 101 -5.00 0.39 -7.91
N LEU A 102 -6.26 0.10 -7.59
CA LEU A 102 -6.87 0.38 -6.29
C LEU A 102 -7.14 -0.95 -5.59
N ILE A 103 -6.59 -1.11 -4.38
CA ILE A 103 -6.79 -2.27 -3.50
C ILE A 103 -7.65 -1.82 -2.31
N ILE A 104 -8.74 -2.54 -2.01
CA ILE A 104 -9.77 -2.20 -1.00
C ILE A 104 -10.19 -3.41 -0.17
#